data_AF-A0A950WFG7-F1
#
_entry.id   AF-A0A950WFG7-F1
#
_cell.length_a   1.000
_cell.length_b   1.000
_cell.length_c   1.000
_cell.angle_alpha   90.00
_cell.angle_beta   90.00
_cell.angle_gamma   90.00
#
_symmetry.space_group_name_H-M   'P 1'
#
loop_
_entity.id
_entity.type
_entity.pdbx_description
1 polymer ?
#
loop_
_entity_poly.entity_id
_entity_poly.type
_entity_poly.pdbx_seq_one_letter_code
_entity_poly.pdbx_strand_id
1 'polypeptide(L)'
;KADQSADTLIAGGKIPELILILPDGNGRAGETSEWGNSFDGRQLMETFVAVDLVRYVDQHYRTVADAAHRAIGGLSMGGFGAMNIAVHHPDIFGSVISLAGYYHAEGSIWGNNAAYLQANSPADVLPEEKRAWGLHMFIGAATQDQPYYTDSLEFVQELAHLHIAYHFDLEPGYHAWNVWQIQLYHALLWLRWG
;
A
#
# COMPACT_ATOMS: atom_id res chain seq x y z
N LYS A 1 12.99 12.29 1.18
CA LYS A 1 12.97 11.59 2.48
C LYS A 1 12.97 10.06 2.34
N ALA A 2 12.15 9.46 1.47
CA ALA A 2 12.18 8.01 1.24
C ALA A 2 13.53 7.53 0.68
N ASP A 3 14.05 8.25 -0.33
CA ASP A 3 15.43 8.19 -0.82
C ASP A 3 16.47 8.27 0.29
N GLN A 4 16.36 9.26 1.19
CA GLN A 4 17.30 9.44 2.30
C GLN A 4 17.28 8.28 3.30
N SER A 5 16.10 7.76 3.63
CA SER A 5 15.96 6.57 4.50
C SER A 5 16.58 5.34 3.84
N ALA A 6 16.30 5.12 2.56
CA ALA A 6 16.89 4.05 1.77
C ALA A 6 18.41 4.16 1.70
N ASP A 7 18.95 5.32 1.29
CA ASP A 7 20.39 5.58 1.20
C ASP A 7 21.10 5.34 2.53
N THR A 8 20.50 5.79 3.64
CA THR A 8 21.05 5.58 4.98
C THR A 8 21.14 4.10 5.32
N LEU A 9 20.08 3.33 5.03
CA LEU A 9 20.02 1.90 5.31
C LEU A 9 20.96 1.09 4.40
N ILE A 10 21.06 1.44 3.12
CA ILE A 10 21.96 0.81 2.15
C ILE A 10 23.42 1.08 2.54
N ALA A 11 23.78 2.34 2.81
CA ALA A 11 25.13 2.71 3.23
C ALA A 11 25.54 2.03 4.55
N GLY A 12 24.57 1.78 5.43
CA GLY A 12 24.75 1.04 6.67
C GLY A 12 24.73 -0.49 6.54
N GLY A 13 24.56 -1.04 5.33
CA GLY A 13 24.47 -2.47 5.06
C GLY A 13 23.26 -3.16 5.72
N LYS A 14 22.17 -2.40 5.96
CA LYS A 14 20.96 -2.89 6.65
C LYS A 14 19.91 -3.42 5.68
N ILE A 15 19.88 -2.91 4.46
CA ILE A 15 19.05 -3.39 3.36
C ILE A 15 19.91 -3.47 2.09
N PRO A 16 19.55 -4.32 1.10
CA PRO A 16 20.21 -4.29 -0.20
C PRO A 16 19.83 -3.05 -1.02
N GLU A 17 20.54 -2.85 -2.12
CA GLU A 17 20.16 -1.84 -3.12
C GLU A 17 18.77 -2.16 -3.70
N LEU A 18 17.99 -1.11 -3.97
CA LEU A 18 16.64 -1.21 -4.50
C LEU A 18 16.41 -0.16 -5.58
N ILE A 19 15.37 -0.38 -6.38
CA ILE A 19 14.83 0.63 -7.29
C ILE A 19 13.57 1.19 -6.65
N LEU A 20 13.57 2.48 -6.33
CA LEU A 20 12.42 3.19 -5.77
C LEU A 20 11.67 3.95 -6.86
N ILE A 21 10.38 3.67 -7.03
CA ILE A 21 9.51 4.32 -8.03
C ILE A 21 8.45 5.14 -7.29
N LEU A 22 8.33 6.42 -7.63
CA LEU A 22 7.40 7.36 -6.99
C LEU A 22 6.49 7.98 -8.08
N PRO A 23 5.42 7.28 -8.50
CA PRO A 23 4.53 7.78 -9.54
C PRO A 23 3.68 8.95 -9.05
N ASP A 24 3.18 9.76 -9.99
CA ASP A 24 2.20 10.79 -9.69
C ASP A 24 0.82 10.15 -9.42
N GLY A 25 0.23 10.51 -8.28
CA GLY A 25 -1.06 9.98 -7.82
C GLY A 25 -2.22 10.95 -7.94
N ASN A 26 -2.10 12.07 -8.67
CA ASN A 26 -3.13 13.11 -8.72
C ASN A 26 -4.39 12.72 -9.50
N GLY A 27 -4.35 11.61 -10.25
CA GLY A 27 -5.51 11.11 -10.98
C GLY A 27 -6.06 12.10 -12.00
N ARG A 28 -7.37 12.05 -12.22
CA ARG A 28 -8.07 12.95 -13.13
C ARG A 28 -8.32 14.31 -12.50
N ALA A 29 -8.16 15.38 -13.28
CA ALA A 29 -8.37 16.75 -12.81
C ALA A 29 -9.74 16.95 -12.13
N GLY A 30 -9.72 17.37 -10.86
CA GLY A 30 -10.92 17.64 -10.07
C GLY A 30 -11.50 16.43 -9.32
N GLU A 31 -10.87 15.26 -9.43
CA GLU A 31 -11.27 14.03 -8.74
C GLU A 31 -10.10 13.49 -7.90
N THR A 32 -10.39 12.81 -6.80
CA THR A 32 -9.37 12.02 -6.08
C THR A 32 -8.98 10.81 -6.93
N SER A 33 -7.74 10.33 -6.83
CA SER A 33 -7.38 9.10 -7.53
C SER A 33 -7.79 7.85 -6.77
N GLU A 34 -7.84 7.93 -5.44
CA GLU A 34 -7.88 6.77 -4.50
C GLU A 34 -6.96 5.61 -4.90
N TRP A 35 -5.98 5.88 -5.76
CA TRP A 35 -5.18 4.88 -6.49
C TRP A 35 -5.99 3.77 -7.19
N GLY A 36 -7.27 4.04 -7.50
CA GLY A 36 -8.20 3.07 -8.05
C GLY A 36 -8.55 3.30 -9.52
N ASN A 37 -9.11 2.25 -10.13
CA ASN A 37 -9.88 2.39 -11.36
C ASN A 37 -11.25 3.00 -11.03
N SER A 38 -11.65 4.09 -11.71
CA SER A 38 -12.96 4.70 -11.47
C SER A 38 -14.08 3.82 -12.04
N PHE A 39 -15.25 3.84 -11.39
CA PHE A 39 -16.43 3.10 -11.81
C PHE A 39 -16.89 3.42 -13.23
N ASP A 40 -16.70 4.67 -13.67
CA ASP A 40 -17.01 5.11 -15.04
C ASP A 40 -15.90 4.78 -16.06
N GLY A 41 -14.80 4.17 -15.61
CA GLY A 41 -13.66 3.73 -16.43
C GLY A 41 -12.81 4.87 -17.01
N ARG A 42 -13.02 6.13 -16.59
CA ARG A 42 -12.28 7.29 -17.11
C ARG A 42 -10.93 7.53 -16.45
N GLN A 43 -10.70 6.91 -15.29
CA GLN A 43 -9.43 6.87 -14.60
C GLN A 43 -9.07 5.42 -14.34
N LEU A 44 -7.84 5.03 -14.66
CA LEU A 44 -7.36 3.65 -14.51
C LEU A 44 -6.06 3.61 -13.68
N MET A 45 -6.08 4.16 -12.47
CA MET A 45 -4.86 4.36 -11.67
C MET A 45 -4.27 3.03 -11.17
N GLU A 46 -5.12 2.10 -10.73
CA GLU A 46 -4.70 0.76 -10.32
C GLU A 46 -4.06 0.01 -11.51
N THR A 47 -4.70 0.02 -12.68
CA THR A 47 -4.13 -0.60 -13.90
C THR A 47 -2.80 0.03 -14.28
N PHE A 48 -2.71 1.36 -14.22
CA PHE A 48 -1.47 2.08 -14.50
C PHE A 48 -0.34 1.63 -13.55
N VAL A 49 -0.60 1.57 -12.24
CA VAL A 49 0.43 1.20 -11.25
C VAL A 49 0.79 -0.27 -11.34
N ALA A 50 -0.19 -1.17 -11.32
CA ALA A 50 0.04 -2.61 -11.21
C ALA A 50 0.51 -3.25 -12.53
N VAL A 51 0.09 -2.70 -13.68
CA VAL A 51 0.35 -3.31 -14.98
C VAL A 51 1.32 -2.48 -15.80
N ASP A 52 0.93 -1.25 -16.17
CA ASP A 52 1.68 -0.45 -17.15
C ASP A 52 3.05 -0.03 -16.60
N LEU A 53 3.07 0.50 -15.38
CA LEU A 53 4.27 1.00 -14.72
C LEU A 53 5.23 -0.15 -14.36
N VAL A 54 4.71 -1.25 -13.77
CA VAL A 54 5.53 -2.43 -13.46
C VAL A 54 6.18 -2.98 -14.74
N ARG A 55 5.38 -3.17 -15.80
CA ARG A 55 5.91 -3.65 -17.09
C ARG A 55 6.95 -2.72 -17.67
N TYR A 56 6.71 -1.40 -17.62
CA TYR A 56 7.68 -0.42 -18.11
C TYR A 56 8.99 -0.51 -17.32
N VAL A 57 8.94 -0.55 -16.00
CA VAL A 57 10.12 -0.61 -15.13
C VAL A 57 10.90 -1.90 -15.37
N ASP A 58 10.23 -3.06 -15.40
CA ASP A 58 10.89 -4.36 -15.62
C ASP A 58 11.55 -4.46 -17.01
N GLN A 59 11.06 -3.72 -18.01
CA GLN A 59 11.64 -3.69 -19.35
C GLN A 59 12.83 -2.73 -19.50
N HIS A 60 12.93 -1.70 -18.64
CA HIS A 60 13.91 -0.62 -18.78
C HIS A 60 14.99 -0.63 -17.69
N TYR A 61 14.78 -1.35 -16.60
CA TYR A 61 15.69 -1.45 -15.48
C TYR A 61 15.96 -2.93 -15.13
N ARG A 62 17.07 -3.19 -14.43
CA ARG A 62 17.46 -4.54 -14.01
C ARG A 62 16.72 -4.93 -12.73
N THR A 63 15.43 -5.24 -12.86
CA THR A 63 14.61 -5.72 -11.74
C THR A 63 14.70 -7.23 -11.57
N VAL A 64 14.35 -7.71 -10.37
CA VAL A 64 13.93 -9.10 -10.16
C VAL A 64 12.41 -9.12 -10.32
N ALA A 65 11.94 -9.59 -11.47
CA ALA A 65 10.57 -9.40 -11.92
C ALA A 65 9.58 -10.45 -11.38
N ASP A 66 9.48 -10.58 -10.07
CA ASP A 66 8.50 -11.42 -9.40
C ASP A 66 7.89 -10.74 -8.17
N ALA A 67 6.77 -11.28 -7.65
CA ALA A 67 6.09 -10.72 -6.49
C ALA A 67 6.94 -10.72 -5.22
N ALA A 68 7.74 -11.76 -4.98
CA ALA A 68 8.52 -11.91 -3.76
C ALA A 68 9.57 -10.79 -3.60
N HIS A 69 10.03 -10.21 -4.71
CA HIS A 69 10.99 -9.12 -4.72
C HIS A 69 10.37 -7.74 -5.01
N ARG A 70 9.03 -7.64 -4.99
CA ARG A 70 8.32 -6.39 -5.24
C ARG A 70 7.41 -6.01 -4.09
N ALA A 71 7.61 -4.81 -3.59
CA ALA A 71 6.76 -4.17 -2.59
C ALA A 71 6.03 -2.96 -3.18
N ILE A 72 4.81 -2.72 -2.70
CA ILE A 72 4.09 -1.46 -2.91
C ILE A 72 3.87 -0.80 -1.55
N GLY A 73 3.95 0.53 -1.50
CA GLY A 73 3.76 1.24 -0.23
C GLY A 73 3.24 2.64 -0.42
N GLY A 74 2.53 3.12 0.59
CA GLY A 74 1.98 4.47 0.58
C GLY A 74 1.49 4.92 1.96
N LEU A 75 1.06 6.17 2.02
CA LEU A 75 0.58 6.82 3.23
C LEU A 75 -0.80 7.47 3.01
N SER A 76 -1.66 7.50 4.03
CA SER A 76 -3.01 8.07 3.95
C SER A 76 -3.82 7.44 2.81
N MET A 77 -4.32 8.24 1.86
CA MET A 77 -4.90 7.76 0.59
C MET A 77 -3.98 6.77 -0.15
N GLY A 78 -2.67 6.97 -0.11
CA GLY A 78 -1.70 6.02 -0.66
C GLY A 78 -1.54 4.75 0.16
N GLY A 79 -1.84 4.77 1.46
CA GLY A 79 -1.84 3.58 2.31
C GLY A 79 -3.01 2.66 1.96
N PHE A 80 -4.21 3.25 1.83
CA PHE A 80 -5.38 2.59 1.24
C PHE A 80 -5.06 2.05 -0.16
N GLY A 81 -4.55 2.91 -1.04
CA GLY A 81 -4.23 2.57 -2.43
C GLY A 81 -3.24 1.41 -2.57
N ALA A 82 -2.15 1.45 -1.80
CA ALA A 82 -1.15 0.38 -1.79
C ALA A 82 -1.76 -0.95 -1.35
N MET A 83 -2.58 -0.94 -0.29
CA MET A 83 -3.27 -2.14 0.19
C MET A 83 -4.28 -2.68 -0.83
N ASN A 84 -5.14 -1.83 -1.38
CA ASN A 84 -6.16 -2.24 -2.35
C ASN A 84 -5.52 -2.86 -3.60
N ILE A 85 -4.50 -2.19 -4.17
CA ILE A 85 -3.75 -2.70 -5.32
C ILE A 85 -3.08 -4.04 -5.00
N ALA A 86 -2.41 -4.16 -3.84
CA ALA A 86 -1.71 -5.39 -3.48
C ALA A 86 -2.66 -6.59 -3.33
N VAL A 87 -3.84 -6.38 -2.71
CA VAL A 87 -4.85 -7.43 -2.53
C VAL A 87 -5.43 -7.90 -3.86
N HIS A 88 -5.58 -7.03 -4.84
CA HIS A 88 -6.02 -7.40 -6.20
C HIS A 88 -4.92 -8.07 -7.03
N HIS A 89 -3.65 -7.72 -6.76
CA HIS A 89 -2.50 -8.16 -7.54
C HIS A 89 -1.41 -8.87 -6.69
N PRO A 90 -1.76 -9.94 -5.93
CA PRO A 90 -0.79 -10.65 -5.10
C PRO A 90 0.24 -11.46 -5.93
N ASP A 91 0.01 -11.61 -7.23
CA ASP A 91 0.95 -12.17 -8.21
C ASP A 91 1.99 -11.15 -8.71
N ILE A 92 1.79 -9.86 -8.44
CA ILE A 92 2.68 -8.76 -8.85
C ILE A 92 3.45 -8.20 -7.64
N PHE A 93 2.78 -8.09 -6.49
CA PHE A 93 3.34 -7.57 -5.25
C PHE A 93 3.28 -8.65 -4.16
N GLY A 94 4.42 -8.93 -3.52
CA GLY A 94 4.50 -9.89 -2.41
C GLY A 94 4.54 -9.21 -1.04
N SER A 95 4.81 -7.90 -1.00
CA SER A 95 4.79 -7.10 0.23
C SER A 95 4.03 -5.80 0.04
N VAL A 96 3.37 -5.35 1.09
CA VAL A 96 2.64 -4.07 1.11
C VAL A 96 2.92 -3.29 2.39
N ILE A 97 3.11 -1.98 2.25
CA ILE A 97 3.30 -1.03 3.35
C ILE A 97 2.16 -0.01 3.32
N SER A 98 1.27 -0.06 4.31
CA SER A 98 0.18 0.90 4.49
C SER A 98 0.45 1.75 5.73
N LEU A 99 0.71 3.05 5.56
CA LEU A 99 0.95 3.99 6.66
C LEU A 99 -0.25 4.93 6.82
N ALA A 100 -0.91 4.94 7.98
CA ALA A 100 -2.12 5.72 8.24
C ALA A 100 -3.20 5.54 7.14
N GLY A 101 -3.33 4.31 6.61
CA GLY A 101 -4.34 3.98 5.62
C GLY A 101 -5.71 3.72 6.23
N TYR A 102 -6.71 3.73 5.37
CA TYR A 102 -8.06 3.20 5.60
C TYR A 102 -8.27 1.98 4.72
N TYR A 103 -9.30 1.18 5.00
CA TYR A 103 -9.45 -0.16 4.42
C TYR A 103 -10.85 -0.46 3.89
N HIS A 104 -11.69 0.58 3.83
CA HIS A 104 -12.94 0.59 3.08
C HIS A 104 -12.88 1.69 2.03
N ALA A 105 -13.31 1.39 0.81
CA ALA A 105 -13.33 2.35 -0.27
C ALA A 105 -14.21 3.56 0.08
N GLU A 106 -13.65 4.75 -0.06
CA GLU A 106 -14.38 6.02 0.04
C GLU A 106 -14.01 6.95 -1.11
N GLY A 107 -14.82 7.99 -1.33
CA GLY A 107 -14.63 8.94 -2.42
C GLY A 107 -15.51 8.67 -3.65
N SER A 108 -15.57 9.67 -4.54
CA SER A 108 -16.56 9.69 -5.63
C SER A 108 -16.24 8.75 -6.79
N ILE A 109 -14.98 8.31 -6.92
CA ILE A 109 -14.56 7.53 -8.09
C ILE A 109 -15.22 6.16 -8.17
N TRP A 110 -15.65 5.61 -7.03
CA TRP A 110 -16.29 4.30 -6.94
C TRP A 110 -17.76 4.33 -7.40
N GLY A 111 -18.30 5.53 -7.67
CA GLY A 111 -19.70 5.73 -8.01
C GLY A 111 -20.65 5.40 -6.85
N ASN A 112 -21.95 5.49 -7.11
CA ASN A 112 -22.97 5.05 -6.15
C ASN A 112 -23.29 3.56 -6.32
N ASN A 113 -22.26 2.71 -6.25
CA ASN A 113 -22.38 1.27 -6.45
C ASN A 113 -21.75 0.50 -5.28
N ALA A 114 -22.60 -0.10 -4.44
CA ALA A 114 -22.16 -0.82 -3.24
C ALA A 114 -21.26 -2.02 -3.54
N ALA A 115 -21.54 -2.77 -4.62
CA ALA A 115 -20.71 -3.91 -5.00
C ALA A 115 -19.32 -3.46 -5.48
N TYR A 116 -19.24 -2.32 -6.15
CA TYR A 116 -17.96 -1.78 -6.60
C TYR A 116 -17.13 -1.20 -5.44
N LEU A 117 -17.78 -0.57 -4.46
CA LEU A 117 -17.14 -0.16 -3.21
C LEU A 117 -16.58 -1.37 -2.46
N GLN A 118 -17.39 -2.42 -2.25
CA GLN A 118 -16.94 -3.67 -1.60
C GLN A 118 -15.76 -4.30 -2.34
N ALA A 119 -15.83 -4.35 -3.67
CA ALA A 119 -14.75 -4.87 -4.49
C ALA A 119 -13.46 -4.02 -4.49
N ASN A 120 -13.46 -2.85 -3.83
CA ASN A 120 -12.29 -1.98 -3.68
C ASN A 120 -12.01 -1.63 -2.21
N SER A 121 -12.62 -2.36 -1.29
CA SER A 121 -12.38 -2.26 0.15
C SER A 121 -11.50 -3.43 0.57
N PRO A 122 -10.21 -3.24 0.91
CA PRO A 122 -9.35 -4.33 1.35
C PRO A 122 -9.94 -5.22 2.45
N ALA A 123 -10.67 -4.63 3.41
CA ALA A 123 -11.33 -5.36 4.48
C ALA A 123 -12.47 -6.28 4.00
N ASP A 124 -13.14 -5.94 2.90
CA ASP A 124 -14.21 -6.74 2.31
C ASP A 124 -13.66 -7.77 1.31
N VAL A 125 -12.52 -7.49 0.67
CA VAL A 125 -11.92 -8.37 -0.36
C VAL A 125 -11.13 -9.52 0.28
N LEU A 126 -10.37 -9.28 1.35
CA LEU A 126 -9.50 -10.29 1.96
C LEU A 126 -10.21 -11.58 2.41
N PRO A 127 -11.44 -11.55 2.97
CA PRO A 127 -12.20 -12.77 3.28
C PRO A 127 -12.46 -13.67 2.06
N GLU A 128 -12.62 -13.07 0.88
CA GLU A 128 -12.99 -13.77 -0.37
C GLU A 128 -11.76 -14.13 -1.23
N GLU A 129 -10.73 -13.28 -1.25
CA GLU A 129 -9.54 -13.45 -2.09
C GLU A 129 -8.36 -14.08 -1.33
N LYS A 130 -8.40 -15.40 -1.16
CA LYS A 130 -7.38 -16.13 -0.41
C LYS A 130 -5.99 -16.12 -1.05
N ARG A 131 -5.84 -15.76 -2.34
CA ARG A 131 -4.50 -15.59 -2.95
C ARG A 131 -3.73 -14.45 -2.29
N ALA A 132 -4.43 -13.44 -1.78
CA ALA A 132 -3.83 -12.29 -1.11
C ALA A 132 -3.32 -12.61 0.31
N TRP A 133 -3.66 -13.77 0.90
CA TRP A 133 -3.21 -14.15 2.24
C TRP A 133 -1.70 -14.42 2.32
N GLY A 134 -1.04 -14.60 1.17
CA GLY A 134 0.40 -14.72 1.07
C GLY A 134 1.16 -13.38 1.15
N LEU A 135 0.45 -12.25 1.11
CA LEU A 135 1.07 -10.92 1.20
C LEU A 135 1.74 -10.72 2.56
N HIS A 136 2.94 -10.14 2.53
CA HIS A 136 3.55 -9.58 3.73
C HIS A 136 3.02 -8.17 3.95
N MET A 137 2.31 -7.96 5.06
CA MET A 137 1.64 -6.68 5.33
C MET A 137 2.32 -5.93 6.47
N PHE A 138 2.76 -4.69 6.21
CA PHE A 138 3.20 -3.72 7.22
C PHE A 138 2.14 -2.64 7.35
N ILE A 139 1.60 -2.50 8.55
CA ILE A 139 0.55 -1.54 8.89
C ILE A 139 1.12 -0.54 9.89
N GLY A 140 1.33 0.70 9.47
CA GLY A 140 1.77 1.79 10.32
C GLY A 140 0.59 2.64 10.78
N ALA A 141 0.51 2.94 12.08
CA ALA A 141 -0.49 3.86 12.64
C ALA A 141 0.10 4.82 13.67
N ALA A 142 -0.61 5.91 13.95
CA ALA A 142 -0.20 6.88 14.96
C ALA A 142 -1.29 7.09 16.01
N THR A 143 -0.91 7.09 17.29
CA THR A 143 -1.87 6.99 18.42
C THR A 143 -2.90 8.14 18.54
N GLN A 144 -2.67 9.31 17.95
CA GLN A 144 -3.62 10.44 17.91
C GLN A 144 -4.18 10.72 16.50
N ASP A 145 -3.86 9.88 15.52
CA ASP A 145 -4.24 10.11 14.13
C ASP A 145 -5.63 9.55 13.84
N GLN A 146 -6.67 10.34 14.09
CA GLN A 146 -8.06 9.94 13.84
C GLN A 146 -8.55 10.49 12.48
N PRO A 147 -9.33 9.72 11.70
CA PRO A 147 -9.86 8.40 12.01
C PRO A 147 -8.89 7.23 11.77
N TYR A 148 -7.77 7.44 11.07
CA TYR A 148 -6.91 6.39 10.52
C TYR A 148 -6.31 5.41 11.52
N TYR A 149 -6.14 5.81 12.78
CA TYR A 149 -5.73 4.93 13.87
C TYR A 149 -6.82 3.90 14.16
N THR A 150 -8.08 4.32 14.20
CA THR A 150 -9.22 3.43 14.38
C THR A 150 -9.34 2.48 13.19
N ASP A 151 -9.25 3.00 11.96
CA ASP A 151 -9.30 2.18 10.75
C ASP A 151 -8.18 1.12 10.72
N SER A 152 -6.96 1.51 11.12
CA SER A 152 -5.82 0.58 11.22
C SER A 152 -6.01 -0.47 12.30
N LEU A 153 -6.59 -0.12 13.46
CA LEU A 153 -6.89 -1.07 14.52
C LEU A 153 -7.96 -2.08 14.11
N GLU A 154 -9.03 -1.63 13.46
CA GLU A 154 -10.09 -2.50 12.96
C GLU A 154 -9.55 -3.45 11.90
N PHE A 155 -8.72 -2.95 10.97
CA PHE A 155 -8.14 -3.79 9.94
C PHE A 155 -7.19 -4.85 10.48
N VAL A 156 -6.28 -4.53 11.42
CA VAL A 156 -5.40 -5.56 11.99
C VAL A 156 -6.15 -6.59 12.84
N GLN A 157 -7.30 -6.22 13.41
CA GLN A 157 -8.20 -7.19 14.07
C GLN A 157 -8.82 -8.15 13.06
N GLU A 158 -9.23 -7.66 11.89
CA GLU A 158 -9.73 -8.51 10.81
C GLU A 158 -8.64 -9.44 10.28
N LEU A 159 -7.41 -8.94 10.05
CA LEU A 159 -6.27 -9.78 9.67
C LEU A 159 -6.01 -10.88 10.71
N ALA A 160 -6.07 -10.55 12.00
CA ALA A 160 -5.92 -11.53 13.07
C ALA A 160 -7.04 -12.59 13.08
N HIS A 161 -8.28 -12.17 12.82
CA HIS A 161 -9.43 -13.07 12.72
C HIS A 161 -9.32 -14.03 11.53
N LEU A 162 -8.81 -13.55 10.39
CA LEU A 162 -8.53 -14.36 9.20
C LEU A 162 -7.24 -15.19 9.31
N HIS A 163 -6.48 -15.05 10.40
CA HIS A 163 -5.17 -15.67 10.60
C HIS A 163 -4.12 -15.27 9.53
N ILE A 164 -4.21 -14.05 9.01
CA ILE A 164 -3.24 -13.47 8.07
C ILE A 164 -2.12 -12.81 8.87
N ALA A 165 -0.87 -13.07 8.48
CA ALA A 165 0.29 -12.51 9.17
C ALA A 165 0.49 -11.03 8.79
N TYR A 166 0.72 -10.19 9.80
CA TYR A 166 0.99 -8.76 9.61
C TYR A 166 2.04 -8.27 10.61
N HIS A 167 2.62 -7.10 10.32
CA HIS A 167 3.40 -6.30 11.25
C HIS A 167 2.67 -4.99 11.52
N PHE A 168 2.49 -4.64 12.79
CA PHE A 168 1.82 -3.41 13.20
C PHE A 168 2.81 -2.48 13.92
N ASP A 169 3.08 -1.33 13.31
CA ASP A 169 4.02 -0.32 13.79
C ASP A 169 3.24 0.89 14.31
N LEU A 170 3.13 1.01 15.63
CA LEU A 170 2.36 2.06 16.29
C LEU A 170 3.29 3.11 16.91
N GLU A 171 3.17 4.34 16.43
CA GLU A 171 3.99 5.46 16.90
C GLU A 171 3.16 6.52 17.65
N PRO A 172 3.75 7.25 18.61
CA PRO A 172 3.12 8.44 19.16
C PRO A 172 3.05 9.56 18.12
N GLY A 173 1.89 10.18 17.95
CA GLY A 173 1.74 11.31 17.02
C GLY A 173 0.39 11.37 16.31
N TYR A 174 0.33 12.28 15.33
CA TYR A 174 -0.84 12.62 14.52
C TYR A 174 -0.58 12.29 13.03
N HIS A 175 -1.50 12.69 12.14
CA HIS A 175 -1.35 12.61 10.69
C HIS A 175 -0.19 13.48 10.16
N ALA A 176 1.05 13.02 10.32
CA ALA A 176 2.22 13.87 10.16
C ALA A 176 3.43 13.16 9.56
N TRP A 177 4.16 13.92 8.75
CA TRP A 177 5.37 13.48 8.05
C TRP A 177 6.44 12.90 8.96
N ASN A 178 6.62 13.43 10.16
CA ASN A 178 7.63 12.92 11.09
C ASN A 178 7.31 11.48 11.53
N VAL A 179 6.04 11.12 11.66
CA VAL A 179 5.63 9.75 11.98
C VAL A 179 5.89 8.83 10.78
N TRP A 180 5.40 9.21 9.59
CA TRP A 180 5.59 8.38 8.39
C TRP A 180 7.05 8.17 8.01
N GLN A 181 7.94 9.13 8.33
CA GLN A 181 9.37 8.95 8.12
C GLN A 181 9.97 7.85 9.01
N ILE A 182 9.54 7.78 10.27
CA ILE A 182 9.97 6.74 11.21
C ILE A 182 9.44 5.38 10.73
N GLN A 183 8.14 5.32 10.44
CA GLN A 183 7.51 4.08 10.01
C GLN A 183 8.03 3.58 8.67
N LEU A 184 8.33 4.46 7.72
CA LEU A 184 8.98 4.07 6.46
C LEU A 184 10.37 3.49 6.71
N TYR A 185 11.14 4.05 7.64
CA TYR A 185 12.44 3.50 8.01
C TYR A 185 12.30 2.09 8.62
N HIS A 186 11.33 1.89 9.52
CA HIS A 186 11.01 0.56 10.08
C HIS A 186 10.52 -0.42 9.00
N ALA A 187 9.65 0.03 8.09
CA ALA A 187 9.10 -0.78 7.02
C ALA A 187 10.19 -1.29 6.07
N LEU A 188 11.14 -0.42 5.67
CA LEU A 188 12.26 -0.82 4.82
C LEU A 188 13.17 -1.87 5.50
N LEU A 189 13.38 -1.75 6.82
CA LEU A 189 14.10 -2.75 7.61
C LEU A 189 13.34 -4.08 7.72
N TRP A 190 12.01 -4.01 7.75
CA TRP A 190 11.13 -5.16 7.89
C TRP A 190 10.92 -5.94 6.59
N LEU A 191 10.98 -5.27 5.43
CA LEU A 191 10.76 -5.90 4.13
C LEU A 191 11.65 -7.14 3.94
N ARG A 192 11.08 -8.15 3.28
CA ARG A 192 11.83 -9.32 2.82
C ARG A 192 12.46 -8.99 1.49
N TRP A 193 13.78 -9.16 1.39
CA TRP A 193 14.55 -8.76 0.23
C TRP A 193 14.98 -9.94 -0.67
N GLY A 194 14.40 -11.13 -0.46
CA GLY A 194 14.82 -12.40 -1.07
C GLY A 194 15.57 -13.27 -0.09
#